data_AF-A0A9N9R167-F1
#
_entry.id   AF-A0A9N9R167-F1
#
_cell.length_a   1.000
_cell.length_b   1.000
_cell.length_c   1.000
_cell.angle_alpha   90.00
_cell.angle_beta   90.00
_cell.angle_gamma   90.00
#
_symmetry.space_group_name_H-M   'P 1'
#
loop_
_entity.id
_entity.type
_entity.pdbx_description
1 polymer ?
#
loop_
_entity_poly.entity_id
_entity_poly.type
_entity_poly.pdbx_seq_one_letter_code
_entity_poly.pdbx_strand_id
1 'polypeptide(L)'
;MKEKFASIYTTVLHSLQPDAVPCSLNETAMLIVLAVGALQSIVNLLISMIVNKVGRRNLVMVITALCGASGILVNLVPNTIASAVLYMVLLTGIIVVGLYTAIIVALFPTHLRALAVSLALTGGRIGTFASIQILNVLLETNCDAGFYIFSVLFACEYTSP
;
A
#
# COMPACT_ATOMS: atom_id res chain seq x y z
N MET A 1 4.01 10.93 14.05
CA MET A 1 3.24 10.09 13.10
C MET A 1 1.81 10.61 12.86
N LYS A 2 1.03 10.85 13.92
CA LYS A 2 -0.35 11.39 13.84
C LYS A 2 -0.44 12.64 12.96
N GLU A 3 0.49 13.58 13.09
CA GLU A 3 0.56 14.79 12.24
C GLU A 3 0.98 14.55 10.78
N LYS A 4 1.70 13.45 10.47
CA LYS A 4 2.15 13.14 9.10
C LYS A 4 1.10 12.38 8.30
N PHE A 5 0.45 11.42 8.96
CA PHE A 5 -0.71 10.73 8.40
C PHE A 5 -1.91 11.68 8.35
N ALA A 6 -2.09 12.54 9.36
CA ALA A 6 -3.03 13.67 9.26
C ALA A 6 -2.60 14.64 8.17
N SER A 7 -1.33 14.99 7.97
CA SER A 7 -0.95 15.87 6.85
C SER A 7 -1.31 15.24 5.49
N ILE A 8 -1.00 13.96 5.25
CA ILE A 8 -1.39 13.27 4.01
C ILE A 8 -2.91 13.12 3.90
N TYR A 9 -3.58 12.69 4.98
CA TYR A 9 -5.03 12.50 5.03
C TYR A 9 -5.77 13.82 4.90
N THR A 10 -5.37 14.89 5.60
CA THR A 10 -5.87 16.27 5.49
C THR A 10 -5.53 16.89 4.15
N THR A 11 -4.42 16.54 3.48
CA THR A 11 -4.18 17.01 2.09
C THR A 11 -5.17 16.34 1.12
N VAL A 12 -5.49 15.06 1.35
CA VAL A 12 -6.50 14.31 0.59
C VAL A 12 -7.94 14.72 0.97
N LEU A 13 -8.22 15.03 2.23
CA LEU A 13 -9.53 15.48 2.73
C LEU A 13 -9.81 16.94 2.37
N HIS A 14 -8.78 17.79 2.38
CA HIS A 14 -8.84 19.16 1.87
C HIS A 14 -9.14 19.16 0.36
N SER A 15 -8.78 18.10 -0.37
CA SER A 15 -9.27 17.89 -1.74
C SER A 15 -10.65 17.23 -1.87
N LEU A 16 -11.32 16.82 -0.77
CA LEU A 16 -12.58 16.08 -0.81
C LEU A 16 -13.83 16.79 -0.22
N GLN A 17 -13.73 17.89 0.54
CA GLN A 17 -14.82 18.88 0.79
C GLN A 17 -14.29 19.99 1.74
N PRO A 18 -14.59 21.32 1.59
CA PRO A 18 -15.89 21.86 1.18
C PRO A 18 -15.82 23.14 0.33
N ASP A 19 -16.18 23.04 -0.94
CA ASP A 19 -16.95 24.10 -1.58
C ASP A 19 -18.16 23.43 -2.20
N ALA A 20 -19.28 23.53 -1.48
CA ALA A 20 -20.60 23.23 -2.00
C ALA A 20 -20.93 24.22 -3.12
N VAL A 21 -20.34 24.01 -4.29
CA VAL A 21 -20.78 24.53 -5.59
C VAL A 21 -20.86 23.34 -6.55
N PRO A 22 -21.93 23.23 -7.36
CA PRO A 22 -22.02 22.17 -8.34
C PRO A 22 -20.89 22.42 -9.36
N CYS A 23 -19.98 21.45 -9.49
CA CYS A 23 -19.07 21.32 -10.64
C CYS A 23 -17.89 22.31 -10.74
N SER A 24 -17.07 22.48 -9.70
CA SER A 24 -15.71 23.05 -9.85
C SER A 24 -14.69 21.94 -9.60
N LEU A 25 -14.18 21.34 -10.68
CA LEU A 25 -13.10 20.36 -10.64
C LEU A 25 -11.83 21.09 -10.16
N ASN A 26 -11.29 20.75 -8.98
CA ASN A 26 -10.02 21.33 -8.54
C ASN A 26 -8.88 20.69 -9.36
N GLU A 27 -8.57 21.32 -10.49
CA GLU A 27 -7.53 20.90 -11.45
C GLU A 27 -6.19 20.63 -10.76
N THR A 28 -5.86 21.38 -9.70
CA THR A 28 -4.62 21.21 -8.95
C THR A 28 -4.57 19.89 -8.18
N ALA A 29 -5.67 19.46 -7.55
CA ALA A 29 -5.72 18.20 -6.82
C ALA A 29 -5.62 17.00 -7.78
N MET A 30 -6.32 17.03 -8.91
CA MET A 30 -6.21 16.01 -9.95
C MET A 30 -4.79 15.92 -10.50
N LEU A 31 -4.15 17.05 -10.77
CA LEU A 31 -2.80 17.11 -11.31
C LEU A 31 -1.76 16.58 -10.31
N ILE A 32 -1.91 16.87 -9.02
CA ILE A 32 -1.04 16.34 -7.96
C ILE A 32 -1.19 14.82 -7.85
N VAL A 33 -2.41 14.29 -7.82
CA VAL A 33 -2.64 12.83 -7.74
C VAL A 33 -2.11 12.12 -8.99
N LEU A 34 -2.31 12.71 -10.17
CA LEU A 34 -1.78 12.20 -11.43
C LEU A 34 -0.24 12.19 -11.43
N ALA A 35 0.41 13.26 -10.98
CA ALA A 35 1.86 13.37 -10.92
C ALA A 35 2.46 12.34 -9.95
N VAL A 36 1.87 12.16 -8.77
CA VAL A 36 2.30 11.14 -7.80
C VAL A 36 2.09 9.73 -8.34
N GLY A 37 0.94 9.46 -8.98
CA GLY A 37 0.65 8.18 -9.63
C GLY A 37 1.60 7.85 -10.78
N ALA A 38 1.96 8.85 -11.59
CA ALA A 38 2.92 8.71 -12.68
C ALA A 38 4.32 8.39 -12.14
N LEU A 39 4.79 9.14 -11.14
CA LEU A 39 6.08 8.91 -10.49
C LEU A 39 6.15 7.49 -9.89
N GLN A 40 5.08 7.08 -9.20
CA GLN A 40 4.97 5.74 -8.63
C GLN A 40 4.99 4.64 -9.70
N SER A 41 4.32 4.85 -10.83
CA SER A 41 4.28 3.89 -11.93
C SER A 41 5.67 3.66 -12.53
N ILE A 42 6.46 4.73 -12.69
CA ILE A 42 7.84 4.67 -13.19
C ILE A 42 8.72 3.87 -12.22
N VAL A 43 8.66 4.17 -10.92
CA VAL A 43 9.44 3.46 -9.89
C VAL A 43 9.06 1.97 -9.84
N ASN A 44 7.76 1.66 -9.91
CA ASN A 44 7.28 0.28 -9.92
C ASN A 44 7.74 -0.49 -11.16
N LEU A 45 7.81 0.16 -12.31
CA LEU A 45 8.30 -0.45 -13.54
C LEU A 45 9.78 -0.81 -13.45
N LEU A 46 10.61 0.10 -12.91
CA LEU A 46 12.04 -0.17 -12.68
C LEU A 46 12.25 -1.36 -11.75
N ILE A 47 11.50 -1.43 -10.66
CA ILE A 47 11.58 -2.53 -9.69
C ILE A 47 11.09 -3.83 -10.32
N SER A 48 10.02 -3.78 -11.12
CA SER A 48 9.49 -4.96 -11.82
C SER A 48 10.48 -5.55 -12.83
N MET A 49 11.31 -4.71 -13.47
CA MET A 49 12.40 -5.18 -14.34
C MET A 49 13.49 -5.91 -13.55
N ILE A 50 13.83 -5.43 -12.35
CA ILE A 50 14.82 -6.05 -11.46
C ILE A 50 14.29 -7.38 -10.92
N VAL A 51 13.01 -7.42 -10.54
CA VAL A 51 12.27 -8.61 -10.06
C VAL A 51 12.31 -9.76 -11.07
N ASN A 52 12.19 -9.47 -12.37
CA ASN A 52 12.19 -10.51 -13.41
C ASN A 52 13.53 -11.24 -13.56
N LYS A 53 14.64 -10.70 -13.02
CA LYS A 53 15.98 -11.30 -13.11
C LYS A 53 16.34 -12.20 -11.92
N VAL A 54 15.68 -12.02 -10.77
CA VAL A 54 16.02 -12.68 -9.50
C VAL A 54 14.82 -13.53 -9.09
N GLY A 55 14.98 -14.86 -9.05
CA GLY A 55 13.90 -15.85 -9.02
C GLY A 55 12.64 -15.55 -8.19
N ARG A 56 11.46 -15.91 -8.73
CA ARG A 56 10.11 -15.50 -8.27
C ARG A 56 9.80 -15.71 -6.79
N ARG A 57 10.21 -16.84 -6.18
CA ARG A 57 9.68 -17.27 -4.88
C ARG A 57 10.37 -16.60 -3.70
N ASN A 58 11.71 -16.53 -3.73
CA ASN A 58 12.49 -15.89 -2.68
C ASN A 58 12.30 -14.37 -2.69
N LEU A 59 12.09 -13.80 -3.87
CA LEU A 59 11.92 -12.37 -4.03
C LEU A 59 10.63 -11.83 -3.38
N VAL A 60 9.53 -12.59 -3.40
CA VAL A 60 8.29 -12.21 -2.70
C VAL A 60 8.55 -12.07 -1.21
N MET A 61 9.22 -13.07 -0.61
CA MET A 61 9.52 -13.04 0.83
C MET A 61 10.40 -11.83 1.19
N VAL A 62 11.45 -11.57 0.41
CA VAL A 62 12.35 -10.44 0.66
C VAL A 62 11.65 -9.09 0.48
N ILE A 63 10.84 -8.92 -0.57
CA ILE A 63 10.13 -7.65 -0.82
C ILE A 63 9.06 -7.41 0.24
N THR A 64 8.29 -8.43 0.61
CA THR A 64 7.28 -8.30 1.68
C THR A 64 7.93 -8.01 3.03
N ALA A 65 9.12 -8.57 3.30
CA ALA A 65 9.91 -8.24 4.49
C ALA A 65 10.41 -6.80 4.50
N LEU A 66 11.00 -6.34 3.40
CA LEU A 66 11.47 -4.95 3.27
C LEU A 66 10.30 -3.95 3.35
N CYS A 67 9.16 -4.28 2.73
CA CYS A 67 7.96 -3.45 2.76
C CYS A 67 7.40 -3.32 4.19
N GLY A 68 7.22 -4.43 4.91
CA GLY A 68 6.75 -4.38 6.30
C GLY A 68 7.73 -3.70 7.25
N ALA A 69 9.03 -3.95 7.10
CA ALA A 69 10.06 -3.25 7.87
C ALA A 69 10.03 -1.73 7.60
N SER A 70 9.87 -1.31 6.34
CA SER A 70 9.79 0.11 5.98
C SER A 70 8.56 0.81 6.59
N GLY A 71 7.43 0.10 6.74
CA GLY A 71 6.24 0.60 7.41
C GLY A 71 6.45 0.84 8.90
N ILE A 72 7.17 -0.06 9.58
CA ILE A 72 7.54 0.08 11.00
C ILE A 72 8.54 1.21 11.18
N LEU A 73 9.55 1.31 10.30
CA LEU A 73 10.56 2.39 10.35
C LEU A 73 9.95 3.78 10.12
N VAL A 74 8.90 3.87 9.31
CA VAL A 74 8.11 5.10 9.14
C VAL A 74 7.52 5.59 10.46
N ASN A 75 7.18 4.68 11.40
CA ASN A 75 6.69 5.01 12.73
C ASN A 75 7.75 5.63 13.63
N LEU A 76 8.98 5.12 13.54
CA LEU A 76 10.05 5.47 14.47
C LEU A 76 10.85 6.72 14.08
N VAL A 77 10.80 7.15 12.80
CA VAL A 77 11.62 8.27 12.30
C VAL A 77 10.88 9.62 12.37
N PRO A 78 11.41 10.63 13.11
CA PRO A 78 10.82 11.96 13.21
C PRO A 78 11.04 12.85 11.97
N ASN A 79 11.88 12.42 11.01
CA ASN A 79 12.27 13.23 9.85
C ASN A 79 11.27 13.11 8.67
N THR A 80 10.71 14.24 8.24
CA THR A 80 9.71 14.36 7.15
C THR A 80 10.18 13.77 5.82
N ILE A 81 11.43 14.01 5.45
CA ILE A 81 11.96 13.62 4.14
C ILE A 81 12.17 12.10 4.10
N ALA A 82 12.71 11.52 5.17
CA ALA A 82 12.91 10.09 5.29
C ALA A 82 11.59 9.31 5.26
N SER A 83 10.54 9.82 5.93
CA SER A 83 9.22 9.17 5.91
C SER A 83 8.56 9.15 4.53
N ALA A 84 8.79 10.18 3.70
CA ALA A 84 8.24 10.23 2.35
C ALA A 84 8.90 9.20 1.42
N VAL A 85 10.23 9.04 1.52
CA VAL A 85 10.97 8.04 0.74
C VAL A 85 10.57 6.61 1.14
N LEU A 86 10.44 6.34 2.43
CA LEU A 86 9.99 5.04 2.93
C LEU A 86 8.54 4.72 2.52
N TYR A 87 7.67 5.73 2.44
CA TYR A 87 6.31 5.55 1.93
C TYR A 87 6.29 5.17 0.44
N MET A 88 7.16 5.77 -0.37
CA MET A 88 7.32 5.39 -1.77
C MET A 88 7.80 3.94 -1.91
N VAL A 89 8.66 3.47 -1.01
CA VAL A 89 9.10 2.06 -0.95
C VAL A 89 7.92 1.15 -0.56
N LEU A 90 7.09 1.54 0.40
CA LEU A 90 5.92 0.77 0.80
C LEU A 90 4.91 0.60 -0.35
N LEU A 91 4.71 1.65 -1.16
CA LEU A 91 3.83 1.60 -2.33
C LEU A 91 4.30 0.62 -3.41
N THR A 92 5.57 0.22 -3.41
CA THR A 92 6.09 -0.81 -4.33
C THR A 92 5.56 -2.21 -4.02
N GLY A 93 4.94 -2.41 -2.84
CA GLY A 93 4.25 -3.63 -2.46
C GLY A 93 3.12 -4.05 -3.42
N ILE A 94 2.62 -3.15 -4.27
CA ILE A 94 1.66 -3.50 -5.34
C ILE A 94 2.22 -4.57 -6.29
N ILE A 95 3.53 -4.60 -6.51
CA ILE A 95 4.20 -5.59 -7.36
C ILE A 95 4.03 -7.01 -6.79
N VAL A 96 3.98 -7.14 -5.46
CA VAL A 96 3.77 -8.42 -4.77
C VAL A 96 2.40 -9.02 -5.13
N VAL A 97 1.34 -8.21 -5.19
CA VAL A 97 0.02 -8.66 -5.65
C VAL A 97 0.06 -9.16 -7.10
N GLY A 98 0.79 -8.46 -7.97
CA GLY A 98 1.05 -8.89 -9.34
C GLY A 98 1.81 -10.22 -9.42
N LEU A 99 2.76 -10.45 -8.51
CA LEU A 99 3.50 -11.71 -8.46
C LEU A 99 2.67 -12.87 -7.91
N TYR A 100 1.83 -12.62 -6.90
CA TYR A 100 0.88 -13.62 -6.39
C TYR A 100 -0.11 -14.05 -7.46
N THR A 101 -0.69 -13.12 -8.21
CA THR A 101 -1.58 -13.48 -9.33
C THR A 101 -0.84 -14.32 -10.39
N ALA A 102 0.43 -14.02 -10.67
CA ALA A 102 1.24 -14.81 -11.59
C ALA A 102 1.63 -16.20 -11.07
N ILE A 103 1.72 -16.39 -9.75
CA ILE A 103 1.91 -17.70 -9.10
C ILE A 103 0.62 -18.51 -9.14
N ILE A 104 -0.52 -17.89 -8.80
CA ILE A 104 -1.87 -18.51 -8.87
C ILE A 104 -2.11 -19.06 -10.28
N VAL A 105 -1.84 -18.25 -11.30
CA VAL A 105 -1.96 -18.62 -12.73
C VAL A 105 -1.09 -19.82 -13.12
N ALA A 106 0.05 -20.02 -12.45
CA ALA A 106 0.96 -21.14 -12.67
C ALA A 106 0.57 -22.39 -11.88
N LEU A 107 -0.17 -22.24 -10.78
CA LEU A 107 -0.62 -23.33 -9.91
C LEU A 107 -1.96 -23.94 -10.36
N PHE A 108 -2.87 -23.13 -10.91
CA PHE A 108 -4.21 -23.57 -11.30
C PHE A 108 -4.30 -24.00 -12.79
N PRO A 109 -5.05 -25.07 -13.12
CA PRO A 109 -5.31 -25.48 -14.49
C PRO A 109 -6.08 -24.41 -15.29
N THR A 110 -5.88 -24.38 -16.61
CA THR A 110 -6.31 -23.33 -17.55
C THR A 110 -7.78 -22.95 -17.46
N HIS A 111 -8.66 -23.89 -17.11
CA HIS A 111 -10.11 -23.68 -17.05
C HIS A 111 -10.57 -22.76 -15.90
N LEU A 112 -9.78 -22.62 -14.82
CA LEU A 112 -10.16 -21.83 -13.65
C LEU A 112 -9.28 -20.59 -13.44
N ARG A 113 -8.35 -20.35 -14.37
CA ARG A 113 -7.34 -19.28 -14.26
C ARG A 113 -7.96 -17.89 -14.13
N ALA A 114 -8.98 -17.59 -14.95
CA ALA A 114 -9.64 -16.28 -14.94
C ALA A 114 -10.42 -16.02 -13.63
N LEU A 115 -11.07 -17.05 -13.09
CA LEU A 115 -11.82 -16.98 -11.83
C LEU A 115 -10.88 -16.77 -10.64
N ALA A 116 -9.76 -17.50 -10.59
CA ALA A 116 -8.81 -17.37 -9.49
C ALA A 116 -8.16 -15.97 -9.44
N VAL A 117 -7.85 -15.39 -10.61
CA VAL A 117 -7.28 -14.04 -10.70
C VAL A 117 -8.28 -12.97 -10.30
N SER A 118 -9.54 -13.06 -10.76
CA SER A 118 -10.56 -12.08 -10.40
C SER A 118 -10.89 -12.14 -8.90
N LEU A 119 -10.94 -13.33 -8.31
CA LEU A 119 -11.12 -13.50 -6.86
C LEU A 119 -9.95 -12.91 -6.07
N ALA A 120 -8.70 -13.18 -6.47
CA ALA A 120 -7.52 -12.62 -5.82
C ALA A 120 -7.50 -11.08 -5.89
N LEU A 121 -7.83 -10.51 -7.05
CA LEU A 121 -7.87 -9.05 -7.23
C LEU A 121 -9.00 -8.41 -6.41
N THR A 122 -10.18 -9.02 -6.41
CA THR A 122 -11.34 -8.51 -5.67
C THR A 122 -11.10 -8.60 -4.17
N GLY A 123 -10.54 -9.72 -3.70
CA GLY A 123 -10.11 -9.90 -2.32
C GLY A 123 -9.07 -8.86 -1.90
N GLY A 124 -8.10 -8.54 -2.77
CA GLY A 124 -7.13 -7.48 -2.51
C GLY A 124 -7.79 -6.10 -2.33
N ARG A 125 -8.77 -5.75 -3.15
CA ARG A 125 -9.51 -4.48 -2.98
C ARG A 125 -10.33 -4.47 -1.69
N ILE A 126 -11.08 -5.54 -1.42
CA ILE A 126 -11.89 -5.66 -0.19
C ILE A 126 -11.00 -5.57 1.05
N GLY A 127 -9.84 -6.21 1.02
CA GLY A 127 -8.83 -6.13 2.08
C GLY A 127 -8.42 -4.69 2.35
N THR A 128 -8.04 -3.93 1.32
CA THR A 128 -7.68 -2.51 1.46
C THR A 128 -8.82 -1.68 2.05
N PHE A 129 -10.05 -1.87 1.57
CA PHE A 129 -11.22 -1.17 2.11
C PHE A 129 -11.44 -1.49 3.59
N ALA A 130 -11.42 -2.77 3.96
CA ALA A 130 -11.59 -3.19 5.35
C ALA A 130 -10.47 -2.64 6.26
N SER A 131 -9.21 -2.71 5.81
CA SER A 131 -8.06 -2.19 6.56
C SER A 131 -8.16 -0.68 6.81
N ILE A 132 -8.57 0.11 5.82
CA ILE A 132 -8.73 1.57 5.99
C ILE A 132 -9.84 1.86 7.00
N GLN A 133 -10.97 1.15 6.92
CA GLN A 133 -12.09 1.37 7.82
C GLN A 133 -11.74 1.00 9.27
N ILE A 134 -11.09 -0.14 9.46
CA ILE A 134 -10.64 -0.60 10.79
C ILE A 134 -9.63 0.39 11.36
N LEU A 135 -8.65 0.82 10.57
CA LEU A 135 -7.63 1.79 11.00
C LEU A 135 -8.25 3.12 11.40
N ASN A 136 -9.26 3.59 10.66
CA ASN A 136 -9.95 4.85 10.94
C ASN A 136 -10.67 4.81 12.31
N VAL A 137 -11.41 3.72 12.59
CA VAL A 137 -12.09 3.52 13.88
C VAL A 137 -11.08 3.40 15.03
N LEU A 138 -9.95 2.74 14.79
CA LEU A 138 -8.91 2.54 15.80
C LEU A 138 -8.18 3.86 16.14
N LEU A 139 -8.01 4.75 15.16
CA LEU A 139 -7.43 6.09 15.37
C LEU A 139 -8.34 7.04 16.16
N GLU A 140 -9.66 6.94 15.96
CA GLU A 140 -10.67 7.71 16.71
C GLU A 140 -10.73 7.30 18.18
N THR A 141 -10.64 5.99 18.46
CA THR A 141 -10.83 5.45 19.80
C THR A 141 -9.56 5.48 20.66
N ASN A 142 -8.41 5.01 20.14
CA ASN A 142 -7.13 5.00 20.84
C ASN A 142 -5.95 4.96 19.85
N CYS A 143 -5.31 6.11 19.61
CA CYS A 143 -4.21 6.23 18.65
C CYS A 143 -3.02 5.30 18.91
N ASP A 144 -2.58 5.12 20.16
CA ASP A 144 -1.41 4.27 20.46
C ASP A 144 -1.69 2.78 20.29
N ALA A 145 -2.90 2.33 20.64
CA ALA A 145 -3.29 0.92 20.56
C ALA A 145 -3.38 0.43 19.11
N GLY A 146 -3.84 1.28 18.19
CA GLY A 146 -3.97 0.89 16.78
C GLY A 146 -2.65 0.63 16.09
N PHE A 147 -1.63 1.45 16.38
CA PHE A 147 -0.29 1.23 15.85
C PHE A 147 0.39 0.00 16.47
N TYR A 148 0.18 -0.25 17.78
CA TYR A 148 0.75 -1.43 18.43
C TYR A 148 0.18 -2.74 17.88
N ILE A 149 -1.14 -2.82 17.68
CA ILE A 149 -1.80 -4.02 17.14
C ILE A 149 -1.35 -4.28 15.70
N PHE A 150 -1.24 -3.24 14.87
CA PHE A 150 -0.76 -3.40 13.49
C PHE A 150 0.70 -3.86 13.45
N SER A 151 1.55 -3.31 14.31
CA SER A 151 2.97 -3.69 14.39
C SER A 151 3.15 -5.14 14.85
N VAL A 152 2.36 -5.61 15.82
CA VAL A 152 2.41 -6.99 16.32
C VAL A 152 1.91 -7.98 15.26
N LEU A 153 0.86 -7.64 14.50
CA LEU A 153 0.35 -8.47 13.41
C LEU A 153 1.40 -8.72 12.33
N PHE A 154 2.12 -7.67 11.90
CA PHE A 154 3.21 -7.81 10.93
C PHE A 154 4.40 -8.60 11.51
N ALA A 155 4.75 -8.38 12.78
CA ALA A 155 5.82 -9.13 13.44
C ALA A 155 5.52 -10.64 13.53
N CYS A 156 4.25 -11.00 13.74
CA CYS A 156 3.81 -12.39 13.84
C CYS A 156 3.97 -13.15 12.52
N GLU A 157 3.68 -12.52 11.38
CA GLU A 157 3.85 -13.09 10.03
C GLU A 157 5.31 -13.50 9.74
N TYR A 158 6.29 -12.80 10.30
CA TYR A 158 7.71 -13.12 10.12
C TYR A 158 8.20 -14.32 10.93
N THR A 159 7.40 -14.78 11.91
CA THR A 159 7.80 -15.85 12.84
C THR A 159 7.28 -17.23 12.41
N SER A 160 6.47 -17.33 11.35
CA SER A 160 6.08 -18.63 10.78
C SER A 160 7.07 -19.06 9.68
N PRO A 161 7.97 -20.02 9.95
CA PRO A 161 8.88 -20.60 8.95
C PRO A 161 8.17 -21.50 7.94
#